data_AF-A0AAU3KCX3-F1
#
_entry.id   AF-A0AAU3KCX3-F1
#
_cell.length_a   1.000
_cell.length_b   1.000
_cell.length_c   1.000
_cell.angle_alpha   90.00
_cell.angle_beta   90.00
_cell.angle_gamma   90.00
#
_symmetry.space_group_name_H-M   'P 1'
#
loop_
_entity.id
_entity.type
_entity.pdbx_description
1 polymer ?
#
loop_
_entity_poly.entity_id
_entity_poly.type
_entity_poly.pdbx_seq_one_letter_code
_entity_poly.pdbx_strand_id
1 'polypeptide(L)'
;MNDRTSGPARAEREELARLLPAPAERDLPPGRHLHHKDTLMRLIDQDGAGTTASTTARPRPRLLRPAVLLPAAGLALGGVLLTMLAVTGRDHAPAPSASGTGSEVTAPRGGAAVLLDRIASVASKSDEQTVIGDQFVYVRTLQTENEGKFDGPVKLTEPREREVWITQKPGPVIDEGLIHQDGSYFPITVGGPDGDTAVGYPAGLNRPTYTWLASLPTDPDTLLQRLTSEITTDQDARDTPAEDRDPDQDAFDAIGELLRETVMPPKTAAALYKAAAKIPGVTEDSDAVDAAGRHGIGVARDNTRTGWRTAWIFDRTTLEYLGERSYLIRDTSMGKKGTLINRSAVLERGVVGALRERPSTRKPSTTT
;
A
#
# COMPACT_ATOMS: atom_id res chain seq x y z
N MET A 1 -52.25 -43.65 1.12
CA MET A 1 -51.10 -44.11 1.92
C MET A 1 -49.88 -43.46 1.26
N ASN A 2 -49.47 -42.26 1.70
CA ASN A 2 -48.40 -41.51 1.04
C ASN A 2 -47.16 -41.48 1.94
N ASP A 3 -46.11 -42.11 1.42
CA ASP A 3 -44.76 -42.20 1.98
C ASP A 3 -44.08 -40.83 2.06
N ARG A 4 -43.40 -40.58 3.18
CA ARG A 4 -42.50 -39.43 3.37
C ARG A 4 -41.07 -39.88 3.10
N THR A 5 -40.47 -39.34 2.04
CA THR A 5 -39.04 -39.41 1.76
C THR A 5 -38.26 -38.73 2.89
N SER A 6 -37.57 -39.53 3.71
CA SER A 6 -36.62 -39.04 4.71
C SER A 6 -35.32 -38.66 4.00
N GLY A 7 -34.87 -37.41 4.13
CA GLY A 7 -33.56 -36.99 3.67
C GLY A 7 -32.43 -37.66 4.47
N PRO A 8 -31.20 -37.68 3.95
CA PRO A 8 -30.11 -38.45 4.53
C PRO A 8 -29.78 -37.97 5.95
N ALA A 9 -29.50 -38.93 6.84
CA ALA A 9 -29.20 -38.69 8.24
C ALA A 9 -27.88 -37.90 8.37
N ARG A 10 -27.74 -37.12 9.45
CA ARG A 10 -26.55 -36.29 9.72
C ARG A 10 -25.23 -37.05 9.59
N ALA A 11 -25.21 -38.33 9.94
CA ALA A 11 -24.05 -39.21 9.79
C ALA A 11 -23.66 -39.44 8.32
N GLU A 12 -24.61 -39.59 7.41
CA GLU A 12 -24.34 -39.77 5.97
C GLU A 12 -23.79 -38.47 5.35
N ARG A 13 -24.23 -37.31 5.84
CA ARG A 13 -23.66 -36.00 5.42
C ARG A 13 -22.22 -35.82 5.88
N GLU A 14 -21.89 -36.26 7.09
CA GLU A 14 -20.52 -36.22 7.62
C GLU A 14 -19.61 -37.24 6.93
N GLU A 15 -20.14 -38.38 6.47
CA GLU A 15 -19.40 -39.37 5.69
C GLU A 15 -19.12 -38.89 4.27
N LEU A 16 -20.11 -38.26 3.61
CA LEU A 16 -19.94 -37.63 2.30
C LEU A 16 -18.96 -36.45 2.33
N ALA A 17 -18.93 -35.67 3.42
CA ALA A 17 -17.98 -34.57 3.59
C ALA A 17 -16.52 -35.04 3.70
N ARG A 18 -16.26 -36.27 4.17
CA ARG A 18 -14.90 -36.87 4.23
C ARG A 18 -14.44 -37.47 2.91
N LEU A 19 -15.38 -37.72 1.99
CA LEU A 19 -15.11 -38.25 0.64
C LEU A 19 -14.86 -37.14 -0.38
N LEU A 20 -15.13 -35.88 -0.03
CA LEU A 20 -14.76 -34.72 -0.83
C LEU A 20 -13.28 -34.37 -0.56
N PRO A 21 -12.48 -34.11 -1.61
CA PRO A 21 -11.15 -33.55 -1.40
C PRO A 21 -11.28 -32.23 -0.64
N ALA A 22 -10.33 -31.95 0.27
CA ALA A 22 -10.27 -30.67 0.97
C ALA A 22 -10.37 -29.53 -0.06
N PRO A 23 -11.24 -28.52 0.15
CA PRO A 23 -11.32 -27.40 -0.77
C PRO A 23 -9.91 -26.82 -0.91
N ALA A 24 -9.45 -26.69 -2.16
CA ALA A 24 -8.15 -26.10 -2.41
C ALA A 24 -8.13 -24.71 -1.77
N GLU A 25 -7.26 -24.50 -0.78
CA GLU A 25 -6.93 -23.18 -0.28
C GLU A 25 -6.47 -22.37 -1.50
N ARG A 26 -7.32 -21.44 -1.95
CA ARG A 26 -6.97 -20.50 -3.00
C ARG A 26 -6.18 -19.38 -2.33
N ASP A 27 -4.86 -19.54 -2.33
CA ASP A 27 -3.96 -18.43 -2.04
C ASP A 27 -4.26 -17.27 -3.00
N LEU A 28 -4.58 -16.12 -2.42
CA LEU A 28 -4.88 -14.90 -3.16
C LEU A 28 -3.57 -14.26 -3.65
N PRO A 29 -3.55 -13.67 -4.87
CA PRO A 29 -2.37 -13.01 -5.39
C PRO A 29 -1.93 -11.79 -4.54
N PRO A 30 -0.64 -11.68 -4.20
CA PRO A 30 -0.13 -10.78 -3.15
C PRO A 30 -0.17 -9.26 -3.41
N GLY A 31 -0.49 -8.82 -4.64
CA GLY A 31 -0.37 -7.40 -5.04
C GLY A 31 -1.54 -6.47 -4.68
N ARG A 32 -2.66 -6.99 -4.13
CA ARG A 32 -3.84 -6.18 -3.74
C ARG A 32 -4.13 -6.21 -2.24
N HIS A 33 -3.08 -6.46 -1.45
CA HIS A 33 -3.19 -6.78 -0.04
C HIS A 33 -3.70 -5.64 0.84
N LEU A 34 -3.68 -4.36 0.44
CA LEU A 34 -4.24 -3.29 1.30
C LEU A 34 -5.76 -3.16 1.13
N HIS A 35 -6.28 -3.20 -0.11
CA HIS A 35 -7.72 -3.05 -0.36
C HIS A 35 -8.53 -4.34 -0.08
N HIS A 36 -7.95 -5.52 -0.34
CA HIS A 36 -8.61 -6.80 -0.03
C HIS A 36 -8.45 -7.23 1.43
N LYS A 37 -7.42 -6.75 2.15
CA LYS A 37 -7.29 -6.99 3.60
C LYS A 37 -8.50 -6.44 4.33
N ASP A 38 -8.92 -5.21 4.03
CA ASP A 38 -10.04 -4.60 4.74
C ASP A 38 -11.40 -5.28 4.42
N THR A 39 -11.53 -5.86 3.23
CA THR A 39 -12.68 -6.71 2.86
C THR A 39 -12.64 -8.09 3.56
N LEU A 40 -11.45 -8.69 3.70
CA LEU A 40 -11.25 -9.93 4.46
C LEU A 40 -11.47 -9.72 5.97
N MET A 41 -11.03 -8.59 6.54
CA MET A 41 -11.28 -8.23 7.94
C MET A 41 -12.78 -8.17 8.24
N ARG A 42 -13.59 -7.64 7.31
CA ARG A 42 -15.04 -7.58 7.45
C ARG A 42 -15.70 -8.96 7.53
N LEU A 43 -15.23 -9.93 6.75
CA LEU A 43 -15.80 -11.29 6.77
C LEU A 43 -15.45 -12.03 8.06
N ILE A 44 -14.25 -11.81 8.60
CA ILE A 44 -13.79 -12.43 9.85
C ILE A 44 -14.56 -11.90 11.07
N ASP A 45 -14.81 -10.59 11.15
CA ASP A 45 -15.53 -9.99 12.28
C ASP A 45 -17.04 -10.35 12.28
N GLN A 46 -17.63 -10.54 11.09
CA GLN A 46 -19.03 -10.98 10.95
C GLN A 46 -19.23 -12.45 11.38
N ASP A 47 -18.27 -13.33 11.09
CA ASP A 47 -18.29 -14.72 11.58
C ASP A 47 -17.99 -14.82 13.10
N GLY A 48 -17.19 -13.89 13.63
CA GLY A 48 -16.92 -13.77 15.07
C GLY A 48 -18.12 -13.29 15.89
N ALA A 49 -18.94 -12.40 15.34
CA ALA A 49 -20.11 -11.83 16.01
C ALA A 49 -21.35 -12.75 16.01
N GLY A 50 -21.36 -13.81 15.20
CA GLY A 50 -22.50 -14.73 15.03
C GLY A 50 -22.61 -15.87 16.06
N THR A 51 -21.59 -16.11 16.90
CA THR A 51 -21.54 -17.31 17.79
C THR A 51 -21.65 -17.00 19.29
N THR A 52 -22.30 -15.90 19.68
CA THR A 52 -22.74 -15.73 21.08
C THR A 52 -24.25 -15.79 21.20
N ALA A 53 -24.81 -16.96 20.87
CA ALA A 53 -26.15 -17.33 21.29
C ALA A 53 -26.13 -17.65 22.80
N SER A 54 -26.74 -16.73 23.55
CA SER A 54 -27.17 -16.81 24.95
C SER A 54 -27.41 -18.22 25.49
N THR A 55 -26.60 -18.64 26.46
CA THR A 55 -27.03 -19.65 27.44
C THR A 55 -26.99 -19.03 28.83
N THR A 56 -28.18 -18.75 29.35
CA THR A 56 -28.44 -18.33 30.73
C THR A 56 -27.97 -19.38 31.73
N ALA A 57 -27.03 -19.04 32.62
CA ALA A 57 -26.67 -19.85 33.78
C ALA A 57 -26.85 -19.06 35.09
N ARG A 58 -27.63 -19.64 36.00
CA ARG A 58 -28.09 -19.12 37.31
C ARG A 58 -27.01 -19.31 38.40
N PRO A 59 -26.92 -18.47 39.46
CA PRO A 59 -25.75 -18.42 40.34
C PRO A 59 -25.90 -19.19 41.68
N ARG A 60 -24.76 -19.55 42.31
CA ARG A 60 -24.42 -19.63 43.78
C ARG A 60 -23.35 -20.73 44.10
N PRO A 61 -22.69 -20.77 45.29
CA PRO A 61 -21.90 -19.75 45.98
C PRO A 61 -20.52 -20.29 46.52
N ARG A 62 -19.81 -19.42 47.26
CA ARG A 62 -18.43 -19.43 47.80
C ARG A 62 -18.03 -20.62 48.71
N LEU A 63 -16.71 -20.90 48.76
CA LEU A 63 -15.99 -21.31 49.98
C LEU A 63 -14.56 -20.70 50.05
N LEU A 64 -14.02 -20.69 51.27
CA LEU A 64 -13.03 -19.78 51.86
C LEU A 64 -11.55 -20.21 51.72
N ARG A 65 -10.69 -19.18 51.63
CA ARG A 65 -9.26 -18.96 52.00
C ARG A 65 -8.61 -19.91 53.06
N PRO A 66 -7.26 -20.07 53.15
CA PRO A 66 -6.34 -18.97 53.53
C PRO A 66 -4.91 -18.94 52.94
N ALA A 67 -4.24 -17.84 53.30
CA ALA A 67 -3.00 -17.26 52.80
C ALA A 67 -1.72 -17.77 53.49
N VAL A 68 -0.56 -17.55 52.84
CA VAL A 68 0.73 -17.36 53.52
C VAL A 68 1.46 -16.17 52.88
N LEU A 69 1.87 -15.24 53.74
CA LEU A 69 2.69 -14.04 53.51
C LEU A 69 4.19 -14.41 53.58
N LEU A 70 5.06 -13.67 52.88
CA LEU A 70 6.07 -12.77 53.48
C LEU A 70 7.01 -12.13 52.41
N PRO A 71 7.70 -11.01 52.73
CA PRO A 71 8.22 -10.00 51.80
C PRO A 71 9.75 -9.99 51.69
N ALA A 72 10.30 -9.21 50.74
CA ALA A 72 11.59 -8.53 50.92
C ALA A 72 11.72 -7.33 49.95
N ALA A 73 11.89 -6.14 50.53
CA ALA A 73 12.31 -4.91 49.87
C ALA A 73 13.84 -4.76 49.99
N GLY A 74 14.47 -4.12 49.00
CA GLY A 74 15.89 -3.76 49.03
C GLY A 74 16.13 -2.45 48.27
N LEU A 75 16.39 -1.38 49.03
CA LEU A 75 16.87 -0.07 48.59
C LEU A 75 18.33 -0.13 48.12
N ALA A 76 18.71 0.70 47.15
CA ALA A 76 20.01 1.38 47.15
C ALA A 76 19.98 2.66 46.28
N LEU A 77 20.31 3.77 46.92
CA LEU A 77 20.54 5.12 46.41
C LEU A 77 21.95 5.28 45.82
N GLY A 78 22.11 6.30 44.96
CA GLY A 78 23.39 6.93 44.58
C GLY A 78 23.44 7.19 43.06
N GLY A 79 23.47 8.40 42.51
CA GLY A 79 23.96 9.67 43.00
C GLY A 79 25.32 9.98 42.38
N VAL A 80 25.35 10.61 41.19
CA VAL A 80 26.49 11.43 40.73
C VAL A 80 25.96 12.64 39.97
N LEU A 81 26.20 13.80 40.57
CA LEU A 81 26.11 15.14 40.04
C LEU A 81 27.54 15.50 39.58
N LEU A 82 27.76 15.91 38.33
CA LEU A 82 28.95 16.68 37.96
C LEU A 82 28.60 17.78 36.96
N THR A 83 29.05 18.97 37.33
CA THR A 83 28.80 20.31 36.83
C THR A 83 29.69 20.70 35.65
N MET A 84 29.09 21.45 34.70
CA MET A 84 29.61 22.56 33.88
C MET A 84 31.09 22.63 33.45
N LEU A 85 31.27 22.87 32.14
CA LEU A 85 32.19 23.91 31.68
C LEU A 85 31.56 24.69 30.52
N ALA A 86 31.14 25.92 30.79
CA ALA A 86 30.83 26.93 29.80
C ALA A 86 32.14 27.62 29.39
N VAL A 87 32.45 27.65 28.09
CA VAL A 87 33.44 28.57 27.53
C VAL A 87 32.67 29.68 26.82
N THR A 88 32.72 30.86 27.42
CA THR A 88 32.26 32.12 26.86
C THR A 88 33.26 32.61 25.81
N GLY A 89 32.82 32.67 24.55
CA GLY A 89 33.49 33.37 23.46
C GLY A 89 32.53 34.33 22.76
N ARG A 90 32.42 35.54 23.29
CA ARG A 90 32.03 36.79 22.61
C ARG A 90 33.11 37.10 21.53
N ASP A 91 32.90 37.69 20.35
CA ASP A 91 31.93 38.63 19.80
C ASP A 91 31.96 38.57 18.25
N HIS A 92 30.81 38.53 17.57
CA HIS A 92 30.50 39.42 16.42
C HIS A 92 29.07 39.18 15.93
N ALA A 93 28.16 40.09 16.32
CA ALA A 93 26.87 40.24 15.67
C ALA A 93 26.93 41.48 14.78
N PRO A 94 26.61 41.39 13.48
CA PRO A 94 26.08 42.54 12.75
C PRO A 94 24.55 42.56 12.96
N ALA A 95 24.04 43.69 13.43
CA ALA A 95 22.62 43.98 13.42
C ALA A 95 22.09 44.01 11.98
N PRO A 96 20.87 43.50 11.69
CA PRO A 96 20.26 43.66 10.38
C PRO A 96 19.61 45.05 10.28
N SER A 97 20.00 45.80 9.25
CA SER A 97 19.26 46.98 8.79
C SER A 97 17.91 46.54 8.22
N ALA A 98 16.84 47.12 8.75
CA ALA A 98 15.51 47.01 8.18
C ALA A 98 15.42 47.85 6.89
N SER A 99 14.98 47.24 5.79
CA SER A 99 14.03 47.78 4.79
C SER A 99 14.15 46.98 3.48
N GLY A 100 13.08 46.26 3.13
CA GLY A 100 12.98 45.57 1.84
C GLY A 100 11.76 44.67 1.79
N THR A 101 10.65 45.23 1.31
CA THR A 101 9.50 44.61 0.63
C THR A 101 9.32 43.09 0.78
N GLY A 102 8.16 42.71 1.33
CA GLY A 102 7.75 41.32 1.53
C GLY A 102 7.92 40.45 0.29
N SER A 103 8.94 39.59 0.34
CA SER A 103 8.86 38.28 -0.26
C SER A 103 8.38 37.34 0.83
N GLU A 104 7.29 36.62 0.56
CA GLU A 104 6.93 35.41 1.27
C GLU A 104 8.20 34.59 1.51
N VAL A 105 8.60 34.48 2.78
CA VAL A 105 9.66 33.57 3.19
C VAL A 105 9.09 32.18 3.03
N THR A 106 9.20 31.63 1.81
CA THR A 106 9.03 30.21 1.56
C THR A 106 10.09 29.54 2.43
N ALA A 107 9.65 28.82 3.47
CA ALA A 107 10.53 27.96 4.26
C ALA A 107 11.41 27.14 3.30
N PRO A 108 12.67 26.81 3.64
CA PRO A 108 13.53 26.02 2.76
C PRO A 108 12.76 24.77 2.32
N ARG A 109 12.43 24.68 1.02
CA ARG A 109 11.78 23.48 0.49
C ARG A 109 12.71 22.31 0.80
N GLY A 110 12.23 21.34 1.57
CA GLY A 110 13.01 20.15 1.88
C GLY A 110 13.49 19.45 0.61
N GLY A 111 14.62 18.74 0.66
CA GLY A 111 15.24 18.10 -0.51
C GLY A 111 14.26 17.23 -1.33
N ALA A 112 13.33 16.56 -0.64
CA ALA A 112 12.28 15.75 -1.27
C ALA A 112 11.32 16.56 -2.16
N ALA A 113 10.90 17.76 -1.72
CA ALA A 113 10.01 18.60 -2.52
C ALA A 113 10.72 19.11 -3.78
N VAL A 114 12.00 19.48 -3.66
CA VAL A 114 12.83 19.89 -4.80
C VAL A 114 13.04 18.72 -5.78
N LEU A 115 13.26 17.51 -5.25
CA LEU A 115 13.36 16.30 -6.05
C LEU A 115 12.06 16.01 -6.81
N LEU A 116 10.92 16.02 -6.12
CA LEU A 116 9.61 15.79 -6.72
C LEU A 116 9.23 16.85 -7.77
N ASP A 117 9.58 18.12 -7.57
CA ASP A 117 9.41 19.17 -8.59
C ASP A 117 10.23 18.88 -9.85
N ARG A 118 11.45 18.34 -9.68
CA ARG A 118 12.31 17.93 -10.79
C ARG A 118 11.75 16.72 -11.53
N ILE A 119 11.31 15.69 -10.78
CA ILE A 119 10.64 14.50 -11.34
C ILE A 119 9.39 14.92 -12.12
N ALA A 120 8.55 15.78 -11.54
CA ALA A 120 7.35 16.32 -12.19
C ALA A 120 7.67 17.04 -13.50
N SER A 121 8.76 17.82 -13.51
CA SER A 121 9.19 18.55 -14.70
C SER A 121 9.63 17.61 -15.83
N VAL A 122 10.31 16.51 -15.51
CA VAL A 122 10.67 15.47 -16.50
C VAL A 122 9.42 14.72 -16.97
N ALA A 123 8.58 14.26 -16.03
CA ALA A 123 7.37 13.51 -16.34
C ALA A 123 6.41 14.30 -17.26
N SER A 124 6.31 15.62 -17.10
CA SER A 124 5.47 16.47 -17.95
C SER A 124 5.90 16.54 -19.42
N LYS A 125 7.15 16.15 -19.72
CA LYS A 125 7.78 16.19 -21.05
C LYS A 125 7.93 14.81 -21.67
N SER A 126 7.54 13.76 -20.95
CA SER A 126 7.58 12.40 -21.48
C SER A 126 6.60 12.24 -22.63
N ASP A 127 6.93 11.35 -23.56
CA ASP A 127 6.04 11.03 -24.69
C ASP A 127 4.70 10.49 -24.17
N GLU A 128 3.61 11.03 -24.71
CA GLU A 128 2.28 10.56 -24.36
C GLU A 128 1.97 9.24 -25.07
N GLN A 129 1.69 8.21 -24.27
CA GLN A 129 1.12 6.95 -24.74
C GLN A 129 -0.35 6.88 -24.35
N THR A 130 -1.23 7.27 -25.27
CA THR A 130 -2.69 7.17 -25.06
C THR A 130 -3.13 5.71 -25.04
N VAL A 131 -4.01 5.37 -24.09
CA VAL A 131 -4.62 4.04 -23.97
C VAL A 131 -6.12 4.13 -24.16
N ILE A 132 -6.68 3.27 -25.01
CA ILE A 132 -8.13 3.22 -25.29
C ILE A 132 -8.82 2.08 -24.53
N GLY A 133 -10.14 2.13 -24.45
CA GLY A 133 -10.93 1.26 -23.57
C GLY A 133 -10.84 -0.25 -23.85
N ASP A 134 -10.54 -0.64 -25.08
CA ASP A 134 -10.43 -2.05 -25.48
C ASP A 134 -9.01 -2.62 -25.34
N GLN A 135 -8.09 -1.86 -24.75
CA GLN A 135 -6.71 -2.27 -24.50
C GLN A 135 -6.48 -2.68 -23.04
N PHE A 136 -5.29 -3.24 -22.82
CA PHE A 136 -4.78 -3.57 -21.49
C PHE A 136 -3.50 -2.80 -21.22
N VAL A 137 -3.37 -2.31 -19.98
CA VAL A 137 -2.07 -1.90 -19.45
C VAL A 137 -1.34 -3.15 -18.99
N TYR A 138 -0.14 -3.37 -19.53
CA TYR A 138 0.76 -4.42 -19.12
C TYR A 138 1.87 -3.85 -18.24
N VAL A 139 2.14 -4.50 -17.11
CA VAL A 139 3.29 -4.21 -16.26
C VAL A 139 3.98 -5.51 -15.87
N ARG A 140 5.30 -5.54 -16.00
CA ARG A 140 6.16 -6.60 -15.49
C ARG A 140 7.06 -6.05 -14.39
N THR A 141 7.06 -6.74 -13.26
CA THR A 141 7.73 -6.33 -12.04
C THR A 141 8.52 -7.50 -11.47
N LEU A 142 9.76 -7.26 -11.04
CA LEU A 142 10.46 -8.15 -10.13
C LEU A 142 10.13 -7.74 -8.70
N GLN A 143 9.71 -8.68 -7.85
CA GLN A 143 9.30 -8.33 -6.50
C GLN A 143 9.68 -9.37 -5.45
N THR A 144 9.93 -8.87 -4.25
CA THR A 144 10.07 -9.63 -3.02
C THR A 144 9.00 -9.12 -2.06
N GLU A 145 8.15 -10.02 -1.58
CA GLU A 145 6.98 -9.66 -0.77
C GLU A 145 7.02 -10.39 0.57
N ASN A 146 6.28 -9.87 1.54
CA ASN A 146 6.07 -10.54 2.82
C ASN A 146 4.98 -11.62 2.67
N GLU A 147 5.37 -12.88 2.77
CA GLU A 147 4.48 -14.06 2.89
C GLU A 147 4.30 -14.52 4.35
N GLY A 148 4.76 -13.70 5.31
CA GLY A 148 4.52 -13.93 6.73
C GLY A 148 3.04 -13.91 7.07
N LYS A 149 2.67 -14.63 8.13
CA LYS A 149 1.30 -14.59 8.67
C LYS A 149 0.99 -13.20 9.20
N PHE A 150 -0.31 -12.87 9.21
CA PHE A 150 -0.80 -11.67 9.88
C PHE A 150 -0.30 -11.62 11.34
N ASP A 151 0.22 -10.46 11.77
CA ASP A 151 0.90 -10.22 13.05
C ASP A 151 2.10 -11.13 13.39
N GLY A 152 2.58 -11.89 12.40
CA GLY A 152 3.78 -12.72 12.50
C GLY A 152 5.05 -12.01 12.02
N PRO A 153 6.22 -12.62 12.23
CA PRO A 153 7.47 -12.12 11.69
C PRO A 153 7.42 -12.04 10.16
N VAL A 154 8.10 -11.05 9.58
CA VAL A 154 8.28 -10.95 8.13
C VAL A 154 8.94 -12.23 7.64
N LYS A 155 8.33 -12.84 6.62
CA LYS A 155 8.94 -13.90 5.84
C LYS A 155 8.97 -13.42 4.41
N LEU A 156 10.16 -13.09 3.90
CA LEU A 156 10.29 -12.62 2.53
C LEU A 156 10.30 -13.81 1.59
N THR A 157 9.66 -13.62 0.45
CA THR A 157 9.74 -14.53 -0.67
C THR A 157 11.09 -14.37 -1.37
N GLU A 158 11.52 -15.38 -2.11
CA GLU A 158 12.57 -15.14 -3.11
C GLU A 158 12.10 -14.11 -4.15
N PRO A 159 13.02 -13.34 -4.77
CA PRO A 159 12.67 -12.44 -5.86
C PRO A 159 12.00 -13.22 -7.00
N ARG A 160 10.83 -12.75 -7.43
CA ARG A 160 10.05 -13.38 -8.50
C ARG A 160 9.46 -12.34 -9.45
N GLU A 161 9.34 -12.73 -10.71
CA GLU A 161 8.66 -11.89 -11.70
C GLU A 161 7.14 -12.04 -11.58
N ARG A 162 6.45 -10.91 -11.66
CA ARG A 162 5.01 -10.80 -11.76
C ARG A 162 4.67 -9.97 -12.99
N GLU A 163 3.83 -10.53 -13.84
CA GLU A 163 3.25 -9.82 -14.98
C GLU A 163 1.77 -9.59 -14.71
N VAL A 164 1.27 -8.41 -15.07
CA VAL A 164 -0.14 -8.06 -14.92
C VAL A 164 -0.67 -7.40 -16.18
N TRP A 165 -1.92 -7.71 -16.52
CA TRP A 165 -2.71 -7.09 -17.58
C TRP A 165 -3.98 -6.51 -16.99
N ILE A 166 -4.14 -5.18 -17.00
CA ILE A 166 -5.31 -4.49 -16.43
C ILE A 166 -6.16 -3.88 -17.53
N THR A 167 -7.45 -4.22 -17.55
CA THR A 167 -8.41 -3.72 -18.55
C THR A 167 -8.63 -2.22 -18.43
N GLN A 168 -8.76 -1.54 -19.57
CA GLN A 168 -8.98 -0.10 -19.64
C GLN A 168 -10.43 0.28 -19.98
N LYS A 169 -11.35 -0.70 -19.93
CA LYS A 169 -12.77 -0.47 -20.19
C LYS A 169 -13.32 0.65 -19.27
N PRO A 170 -14.09 1.60 -19.82
CA PRO A 170 -14.54 2.77 -19.07
C PRO A 170 -15.65 2.44 -18.06
N GLY A 171 -16.50 1.46 -18.37
CA GLY A 171 -17.62 1.06 -17.52
C GLY A 171 -17.20 0.13 -16.36
N PRO A 172 -18.15 -0.16 -15.45
CA PRO A 172 -17.96 -1.19 -14.44
C PRO A 172 -17.60 -2.55 -15.04
N VAL A 173 -16.60 -3.22 -14.49
CA VAL A 173 -16.15 -4.55 -14.96
C VAL A 173 -15.98 -5.51 -13.78
N ILE A 174 -16.31 -6.78 -14.02
CA ILE A 174 -16.07 -7.87 -13.07
C ILE A 174 -14.68 -8.46 -13.33
N ASP A 175 -14.36 -8.75 -14.60
CA ASP A 175 -13.04 -9.23 -15.03
C ASP A 175 -12.10 -8.04 -15.24
N GLU A 176 -11.30 -7.72 -14.23
CA GLU A 176 -10.42 -6.56 -14.25
C GLU A 176 -9.08 -6.84 -14.94
N GLY A 177 -8.65 -8.09 -14.97
CA GLY A 177 -7.34 -8.40 -15.50
C GLY A 177 -6.85 -9.81 -15.25
N LEU A 178 -5.55 -9.98 -15.45
CA LEU A 178 -4.86 -11.25 -15.33
C LEU A 178 -3.49 -11.01 -14.69
N ILE A 179 -3.08 -11.90 -13.80
CA ILE A 179 -1.72 -11.97 -13.25
C ILE A 179 -1.07 -13.24 -13.79
N HIS A 180 0.21 -13.15 -14.14
CA HIS A 180 1.08 -14.30 -14.37
C HIS A 180 2.25 -14.24 -13.39
N GLN A 181 2.39 -15.29 -12.59
CA GLN A 181 3.42 -15.40 -11.56
C GLN A 181 3.70 -16.88 -11.28
N ASP A 182 4.96 -17.24 -11.05
CA ASP A 182 5.38 -18.61 -10.70
C ASP A 182 4.85 -19.67 -11.70
N GLY A 183 4.84 -19.31 -13.00
CA GLY A 183 4.37 -20.15 -14.10
C GLY A 183 2.84 -20.34 -14.19
N SER A 184 2.08 -19.66 -13.33
CA SER A 184 0.63 -19.80 -13.22
C SER A 184 -0.09 -18.50 -13.56
N TYR A 185 -1.31 -18.62 -14.08
CA TYR A 185 -2.18 -17.49 -14.41
C TYR A 185 -3.33 -17.38 -13.41
N PHE A 186 -3.50 -16.19 -12.85
CA PHE A 186 -4.54 -15.89 -11.85
C PHE A 186 -5.44 -14.76 -12.37
N PRO A 187 -6.75 -14.99 -12.54
CA PRO A 187 -7.65 -13.93 -12.96
C PRO A 187 -7.78 -12.89 -11.83
N ILE A 188 -7.88 -11.62 -12.21
CA ILE A 188 -8.27 -10.54 -11.30
C ILE A 188 -9.75 -10.29 -11.53
N THR A 189 -10.58 -10.74 -10.60
CA THR A 189 -12.03 -10.61 -10.68
C THR A 189 -12.59 -9.97 -9.43
N VAL A 190 -13.62 -9.14 -9.58
CA VAL A 190 -14.40 -8.66 -8.44
C VAL A 190 -15.15 -9.82 -7.81
N GLY A 191 -14.86 -10.09 -6.53
CA GLY A 191 -15.62 -11.03 -5.73
C GLY A 191 -16.92 -10.40 -5.22
N GLY A 192 -17.99 -11.19 -5.17
CA GLY A 192 -19.19 -10.88 -4.38
C GLY A 192 -19.23 -11.78 -3.13
N PRO A 193 -19.95 -11.40 -2.07
CA PRO A 193 -20.30 -12.33 -1.00
C PRO A 193 -20.94 -13.60 -1.57
N ASP A 194 -20.72 -14.74 -0.94
CA ASP A 194 -21.26 -16.02 -1.40
C ASP A 194 -22.78 -15.95 -1.60
N GLY A 195 -23.23 -16.09 -2.85
CA GLY A 195 -24.64 -16.09 -3.23
C GLY A 195 -25.15 -14.83 -3.93
N ASP A 196 -24.39 -13.72 -3.91
CA ASP A 196 -24.78 -12.47 -4.59
C ASP A 196 -24.17 -12.35 -6.00
N THR A 197 -24.88 -11.62 -6.88
CA THR A 197 -24.34 -11.29 -8.20
C THR A 197 -23.24 -10.24 -8.05
N ALA A 198 -22.01 -10.57 -8.44
CA ALA A 198 -20.90 -9.63 -8.43
C ALA A 198 -21.24 -8.38 -9.26
N VAL A 199 -21.06 -7.20 -8.65
CA VAL A 199 -21.20 -5.91 -9.33
C VAL A 199 -19.80 -5.42 -9.67
N GLY A 200 -19.57 -5.09 -10.93
CA GLY A 200 -18.25 -4.63 -11.38
C GLY A 200 -17.83 -3.31 -10.74
N TYR A 201 -16.53 -3.09 -10.57
CA TYR A 201 -16.03 -1.81 -10.07
C TYR A 201 -15.95 -0.76 -11.20
N PRO A 202 -16.46 0.46 -10.99
CA PRO A 202 -16.29 1.55 -11.94
C PRO A 202 -14.81 1.97 -12.04
N ALA A 203 -14.47 2.81 -13.02
CA ALA A 203 -13.15 3.42 -13.05
C ALA A 203 -12.99 4.36 -11.85
N GLY A 204 -11.84 4.32 -11.18
CA GLY A 204 -11.60 5.07 -9.94
C GLY A 204 -10.27 4.71 -9.29
N LEU A 205 -10.04 5.18 -8.07
CA LEU A 205 -8.82 4.88 -7.31
C LEU A 205 -8.56 3.37 -7.15
N ASN A 206 -9.62 2.59 -6.95
CA ASN A 206 -9.55 1.13 -6.79
C ASN A 206 -9.43 0.38 -8.14
N ARG A 207 -9.70 1.05 -9.27
CA ARG A 207 -9.57 0.51 -10.63
C ARG A 207 -9.15 1.63 -11.61
N PRO A 208 -7.88 2.06 -11.56
CA PRO A 208 -7.43 3.18 -12.37
C PRO A 208 -7.42 2.79 -13.85
N THR A 209 -8.07 3.62 -14.68
CA THR A 209 -7.97 3.56 -16.14
C THR A 209 -7.26 4.80 -16.66
N TYR A 210 -6.63 4.72 -17.84
CA TYR A 210 -5.99 5.86 -18.48
C TYR A 210 -6.96 7.04 -18.64
N THR A 211 -8.20 6.78 -19.07
CA THR A 211 -9.23 7.81 -19.21
C THR A 211 -9.59 8.45 -17.87
N TRP A 212 -9.69 7.67 -16.79
CA TRP A 212 -9.92 8.23 -15.45
C TRP A 212 -8.72 9.04 -14.97
N LEU A 213 -7.49 8.54 -15.13
CA LEU A 213 -6.25 9.26 -14.80
C LEU A 213 -6.14 10.58 -15.58
N ALA A 214 -6.53 10.58 -16.86
CA ALA A 214 -6.53 11.77 -17.71
C ALA A 214 -7.62 12.79 -17.32
N SER A 215 -8.66 12.35 -16.61
CA SER A 215 -9.73 13.22 -16.09
C SER A 215 -9.39 13.88 -14.76
N LEU A 216 -8.32 13.43 -14.09
CA LEU A 216 -7.91 13.98 -12.81
C LEU A 216 -7.47 15.45 -12.95
N PRO A 217 -7.75 16.30 -11.93
CA PRO A 217 -7.22 17.65 -11.89
C PRO A 217 -5.68 17.65 -11.98
N THR A 218 -5.13 18.61 -12.71
CA THR A 218 -3.67 18.78 -12.85
C THR A 218 -3.09 19.85 -11.94
N ASP A 219 -3.96 20.61 -11.26
CA ASP A 219 -3.57 21.46 -10.14
C ASP A 219 -3.28 20.57 -8.91
N PRO A 220 -2.07 20.63 -8.32
CA PRO A 220 -1.67 19.74 -7.24
C PRO A 220 -2.54 19.81 -5.97
N ASP A 221 -3.02 21.01 -5.60
CA ASP A 221 -3.86 21.18 -4.41
C ASP A 221 -5.25 20.59 -4.64
N THR A 222 -5.85 20.88 -5.80
CA THR A 222 -7.14 20.34 -6.22
C THR A 222 -7.08 18.82 -6.37
N LEU A 223 -5.97 18.29 -6.91
CA LEU A 223 -5.76 16.85 -7.05
C LEU A 223 -5.67 16.17 -5.69
N LEU A 224 -4.86 16.70 -4.78
CA LEU A 224 -4.70 16.13 -3.44
C LEU A 224 -6.04 16.13 -2.70
N GLN A 225 -6.79 17.24 -2.75
CA GLN A 225 -8.12 17.34 -2.16
C GLN A 225 -9.08 16.29 -2.75
N ARG A 226 -9.06 16.10 -4.07
CA ARG A 226 -9.91 15.10 -4.73
C ARG A 226 -9.58 13.68 -4.26
N LEU A 227 -8.29 13.32 -4.23
CA LEU A 227 -7.85 11.99 -3.78
C LEU A 227 -8.21 11.75 -2.31
N THR A 228 -7.92 12.70 -1.42
CA THR A 228 -8.27 12.61 0.00
C THR A 228 -9.78 12.44 0.21
N SER A 229 -10.61 13.14 -0.58
CA SER A 229 -12.07 12.99 -0.50
C SER A 229 -12.54 11.60 -0.93
N GLU A 230 -11.98 11.04 -2.00
CA GLU A 230 -12.31 9.68 -2.44
C GLU A 230 -11.87 8.63 -1.41
N ILE A 231 -10.66 8.76 -0.88
CA ILE A 231 -10.12 7.91 0.20
C ILE A 231 -11.02 7.96 1.43
N THR A 232 -11.40 9.16 1.87
CA THR A 232 -12.26 9.35 3.05
C THR A 232 -13.62 8.69 2.83
N THR A 233 -14.20 8.82 1.64
CA THR A 233 -15.49 8.21 1.29
C THR A 233 -15.41 6.68 1.32
N ASP A 234 -14.32 6.11 0.79
CA ASP A 234 -14.06 4.67 0.85
C ASP A 234 -13.85 4.19 2.30
N GLN A 235 -13.08 4.92 3.11
CA GLN A 235 -12.87 4.63 4.52
C GLN A 235 -14.18 4.69 5.32
N ASP A 236 -15.04 5.67 5.05
CA ASP A 236 -16.37 5.81 5.66
C ASP A 236 -17.27 4.65 5.27
N ALA A 237 -17.31 4.26 3.99
CA ALA A 237 -18.07 3.11 3.53
C ALA A 237 -17.58 1.77 4.12
N ARG A 238 -16.36 1.73 4.64
CA ARG A 238 -15.75 0.59 5.32
C ARG A 238 -15.80 0.69 6.85
N ASP A 239 -16.45 1.71 7.41
CA ASP A 239 -16.48 1.98 8.85
C ASP A 239 -15.08 2.02 9.48
N THR A 240 -14.09 2.55 8.74
CA THR A 240 -12.69 2.61 9.19
C THR A 240 -12.60 3.50 10.42
N PRO A 241 -12.09 3.02 11.57
CA PRO A 241 -11.97 3.80 12.79
C PRO A 241 -11.13 5.06 12.59
N ALA A 242 -11.47 6.15 13.30
CA ALA A 242 -10.77 7.42 13.13
C ALA A 242 -9.29 7.32 13.54
N GLU A 243 -8.97 6.48 14.52
CA GLU A 243 -7.60 6.20 14.97
C GLU A 243 -6.75 5.46 13.94
N ASP A 244 -7.37 4.81 12.96
CA ASP A 244 -6.68 4.07 11.89
C ASP A 244 -6.39 4.93 10.65
N ARG A 245 -6.95 6.15 10.59
CA ARG A 245 -6.80 7.08 9.47
C ARG A 245 -5.57 7.97 9.66
N ASP A 246 -4.75 8.10 8.62
CA ASP A 246 -3.66 9.09 8.53
C ASP A 246 -3.75 9.72 7.13
N PRO A 247 -4.47 10.84 6.96
CA PRO A 247 -4.77 11.39 5.64
C PRO A 247 -3.54 11.65 4.78
N ASP A 248 -2.42 12.03 5.40
CA ASP A 248 -1.17 12.29 4.72
C ASP A 248 -0.49 10.98 4.27
N GLN A 249 -0.52 9.94 5.12
CA GLN A 249 -0.06 8.61 4.73
C GLN A 249 -0.94 7.99 3.65
N ASP A 250 -2.26 8.09 3.82
CA ASP A 250 -3.23 7.50 2.90
C ASP A 250 -3.11 8.16 1.51
N ALA A 251 -2.90 9.47 1.46
CA ALA A 251 -2.63 10.18 0.21
C ALA A 251 -1.29 9.77 -0.40
N PHE A 252 -0.24 9.59 0.41
CA PHE A 252 1.05 9.10 -0.07
C PHE A 252 0.88 7.71 -0.68
N ASP A 253 0.33 6.75 0.08
CA ASP A 253 0.14 5.37 -0.37
C ASP A 253 -0.74 5.32 -1.63
N ALA A 254 -1.83 6.08 -1.70
CA ALA A 254 -2.69 6.17 -2.89
C ALA A 254 -1.93 6.64 -4.14
N ILE A 255 -1.09 7.68 -4.02
CA ILE A 255 -0.25 8.13 -5.14
C ILE A 255 0.76 7.03 -5.52
N GLY A 256 1.39 6.39 -4.54
CA GLY A 256 2.32 5.28 -4.77
C GLY A 256 1.68 4.13 -5.55
N GLU A 257 0.48 3.69 -5.15
CA GLU A 257 -0.26 2.63 -5.85
C GLU A 257 -0.59 3.00 -7.29
N LEU A 258 -0.99 4.25 -7.55
CA LEU A 258 -1.21 4.75 -8.91
C LEU A 258 0.07 4.73 -9.75
N LEU A 259 1.25 4.88 -9.15
CA LEU A 259 2.53 4.84 -9.87
C LEU A 259 2.98 3.42 -10.22
N ARG A 260 2.49 2.36 -9.55
CA ARG A 260 3.01 0.98 -9.68
C ARG A 260 2.56 0.27 -10.94
N GLU A 261 1.26 0.26 -11.23
CA GLU A 261 0.67 -0.63 -12.26
C GLU A 261 -0.10 0.13 -13.36
N THR A 262 0.26 1.39 -13.62
CA THR A 262 -0.42 2.23 -14.62
C THR A 262 0.51 2.74 -15.72
N VAL A 263 -0.09 3.08 -16.86
CA VAL A 263 0.50 4.01 -17.83
C VAL A 263 -0.11 5.37 -17.55
N MET A 264 0.72 6.33 -17.13
CA MET A 264 0.26 7.62 -16.63
C MET A 264 0.26 8.67 -17.75
N PRO A 265 -0.84 9.42 -17.95
CA PRO A 265 -0.78 10.63 -18.78
C PRO A 265 0.30 11.60 -18.24
N PRO A 266 1.19 12.16 -19.09
CA PRO A 266 2.33 12.96 -18.64
C PRO A 266 1.98 14.11 -17.69
N LYS A 267 0.87 14.82 -17.96
CA LYS A 267 0.39 15.93 -17.12
C LYS A 267 -0.12 15.45 -15.76
N THR A 268 -0.82 14.31 -15.73
CA THR A 268 -1.29 13.68 -14.49
C THR A 268 -0.11 13.20 -13.65
N ALA A 269 0.91 12.57 -14.27
CA ALA A 269 2.13 12.16 -13.58
C ALA A 269 2.79 13.35 -12.88
N ALA A 270 2.99 14.45 -13.61
CA ALA A 270 3.58 15.66 -13.06
C ALA A 270 2.75 16.26 -11.91
N ALA A 271 1.42 16.23 -12.02
CA ALA A 271 0.53 16.71 -10.97
C ALA A 271 0.60 15.84 -9.70
N LEU A 272 0.65 14.50 -9.85
CA LEU A 272 0.79 13.57 -8.73
C LEU A 272 2.10 13.77 -7.97
N TYR A 273 3.23 13.95 -8.67
CA TYR A 273 4.52 14.23 -8.01
C TYR A 273 4.51 15.57 -7.27
N LYS A 274 3.92 16.61 -7.87
CA LYS A 274 3.76 17.92 -7.20
C LYS A 274 2.81 17.85 -6.01
N ALA A 275 1.76 17.03 -6.08
CA ALA A 275 0.85 16.79 -4.96
C ALA A 275 1.59 16.07 -3.83
N ALA A 276 2.36 15.02 -4.15
CA ALA A 276 3.20 14.32 -3.17
C ALA A 276 4.21 15.26 -2.48
N ALA A 277 4.72 16.28 -3.18
CA ALA A 277 5.66 17.26 -2.60
C ALA A 277 5.02 18.14 -1.50
N LYS A 278 3.69 18.22 -1.48
CA LYS A 278 2.92 18.97 -0.48
C LYS A 278 2.55 18.12 0.74
N ILE A 279 2.73 16.80 0.67
CA ILE A 279 2.38 15.89 1.77
C ILE A 279 3.39 16.04 2.93
N PRO A 280 2.94 16.37 4.14
CA PRO A 280 3.79 16.40 5.32
C PRO A 280 4.48 15.06 5.59
N GLY A 281 5.75 15.13 6.00
CA GLY A 281 6.57 13.96 6.35
C GLY A 281 7.25 13.27 5.15
N VAL A 282 7.04 13.76 3.92
CA VAL A 282 7.79 13.29 2.74
C VAL A 282 9.24 13.76 2.81
N THR A 283 10.15 12.81 2.68
CA THR A 283 11.60 12.99 2.82
C THR A 283 12.34 12.32 1.67
N GLU A 284 13.57 12.75 1.44
CA GLU A 284 14.45 12.16 0.42
C GLU A 284 15.17 10.95 1.01
N ASP A 285 15.34 9.91 0.20
CA ASP A 285 16.18 8.76 0.48
C ASP A 285 17.29 8.72 -0.58
N SER A 286 18.48 9.20 -0.23
CA SER A 286 19.54 9.48 -1.21
C SER A 286 20.11 8.23 -1.89
N ASP A 287 19.86 7.04 -1.35
CA ASP A 287 20.31 5.77 -1.92
C ASP A 287 19.31 4.64 -1.66
N ALA A 288 18.29 4.62 -2.51
CA ALA A 288 17.30 3.57 -2.52
C ALA A 288 17.62 2.54 -3.59
N VAL A 289 17.52 1.26 -3.24
CA VAL A 289 17.83 0.17 -4.15
C VAL A 289 16.54 -0.59 -4.43
N ASP A 290 16.25 -0.95 -5.68
CA ASP A 290 15.00 -1.61 -6.12
C ASP A 290 15.14 -3.14 -6.25
N ALA A 291 14.09 -3.93 -6.43
CA ALA A 291 14.23 -5.40 -6.37
C ALA A 291 15.24 -6.00 -7.40
N ALA A 292 15.56 -5.28 -8.47
CA ALA A 292 16.54 -5.66 -9.48
C ALA A 292 17.99 -5.27 -9.12
N GLY A 293 18.20 -4.65 -7.95
CA GLY A 293 19.50 -4.18 -7.48
C GLY A 293 19.93 -2.83 -8.05
N ARG A 294 19.05 -2.11 -8.76
CA ARG A 294 19.35 -0.78 -9.32
C ARG A 294 19.32 0.25 -8.19
N HIS A 295 20.38 1.05 -8.10
CA HIS A 295 20.46 2.18 -7.18
C HIS A 295 19.78 3.42 -7.78
N GLY A 296 18.92 4.04 -7.00
CA GLY A 296 18.13 5.19 -7.34
C GLY A 296 18.12 6.24 -6.22
N ILE A 297 17.45 7.35 -6.51
CA ILE A 297 17.10 8.35 -5.51
C ILE A 297 15.63 8.15 -5.12
N GLY A 298 15.36 8.18 -3.82
CA GLY A 298 14.06 7.83 -3.26
C GLY A 298 13.28 9.01 -2.72
N VAL A 299 11.96 8.90 -2.77
CA VAL A 299 10.99 9.75 -2.07
C VAL A 299 10.26 8.86 -1.10
N ALA A 300 10.28 9.21 0.19
CA ALA A 300 9.84 8.31 1.24
C ALA A 300 9.04 9.00 2.34
N ARG A 301 8.11 8.27 2.94
CA ARG A 301 7.36 8.69 4.12
C ARG A 301 7.38 7.60 5.18
N ASP A 302 7.54 8.02 6.42
CA ASP A 302 7.45 7.14 7.59
C ASP A 302 5.99 7.02 8.04
N ASN A 303 5.45 5.81 8.04
CA ASN A 303 4.20 5.51 8.71
C ASN A 303 4.51 5.22 10.18
N THR A 304 4.43 6.25 11.03
CA THR A 304 4.78 6.14 12.46
C THR A 304 3.81 5.25 13.24
N ARG A 305 2.56 5.09 12.75
CA ARG A 305 1.52 4.20 13.33
C ARG A 305 1.84 2.73 13.11
N THR A 306 2.12 2.30 11.88
CA THR A 306 2.46 0.91 11.58
C THR A 306 3.94 0.59 11.85
N GLY A 307 4.81 1.60 11.82
CA GLY A 307 6.23 1.46 12.14
C GLY A 307 7.09 1.04 10.95
N TRP A 308 6.65 1.34 9.73
CA TRP A 308 7.46 1.15 8.53
C TRP A 308 7.60 2.43 7.72
N ARG A 309 8.61 2.46 6.85
CA ARG A 309 8.82 3.50 5.84
C ARG A 309 8.63 2.89 4.47
N THR A 310 7.91 3.60 3.60
CA THR A 310 7.82 3.28 2.17
C THR A 310 8.65 4.31 1.40
N ALA A 311 9.45 3.86 0.43
CA ALA A 311 10.24 4.70 -0.45
C ALA A 311 9.99 4.34 -1.92
N TRP A 312 9.51 5.31 -2.70
CA TRP A 312 9.46 5.23 -4.15
C TRP A 312 10.84 5.51 -4.72
N ILE A 313 11.28 4.71 -5.67
CA ILE A 313 12.65 4.72 -6.16
C ILE A 313 12.63 5.23 -7.59
N PHE A 314 13.46 6.23 -7.88
CA PHE A 314 13.61 6.82 -9.20
C PHE A 314 15.03 6.67 -9.70
N ASP A 315 15.20 6.52 -11.02
CA ASP A 315 16.52 6.56 -11.64
C ASP A 315 17.20 7.91 -11.38
N ARG A 316 18.48 7.90 -11.02
CA ARG A 316 19.21 9.13 -10.66
C ARG A 316 19.34 10.10 -11.83
N THR A 317 19.35 9.58 -13.05
CA THR A 317 19.61 10.34 -14.28
C THR A 317 18.31 10.66 -15.01
N THR A 318 17.50 9.64 -15.29
CA THR A 318 16.26 9.80 -16.06
C THR A 318 15.08 10.23 -15.21
N LEU A 319 15.16 10.06 -13.87
CA LEU A 319 14.06 10.30 -12.94
C LEU A 319 12.81 9.46 -13.23
N GLU A 320 12.96 8.38 -13.99
CA GLU A 320 11.90 7.41 -14.22
C GLU A 320 11.67 6.58 -12.95
N TYR A 321 10.40 6.26 -12.68
CA TYR A 321 10.03 5.39 -11.56
C TYR A 321 10.54 3.97 -11.79
N LEU A 322 11.36 3.47 -10.87
CA LEU A 322 11.98 2.15 -10.91
C LEU A 322 11.23 1.12 -10.08
N GLY A 323 10.53 1.53 -9.03
CA GLY A 323 9.89 0.62 -8.08
C GLY A 323 9.80 1.24 -6.70
N GLU A 324 9.60 0.41 -5.69
CA GLU A 324 9.52 0.86 -4.30
C GLU A 324 10.17 -0.14 -3.33
N ARG A 325 10.40 0.30 -2.10
CA ARG A 325 10.78 -0.57 -0.98
C ARG A 325 10.11 -0.12 0.29
N SER A 326 9.83 -1.08 1.17
CA SER A 326 9.36 -0.79 2.52
C SER A 326 10.14 -1.56 3.58
N TYR A 327 10.46 -0.90 4.70
CA TYR A 327 11.19 -1.51 5.81
C TYR A 327 10.74 -0.97 7.16
N LEU A 328 10.97 -1.74 8.23
CA LEU A 328 10.63 -1.35 9.59
C LEU A 328 11.54 -0.23 10.11
N ILE A 329 10.98 0.84 10.66
CA ILE A 329 11.73 1.95 11.27
C ILE A 329 11.91 1.81 12.79
N ARG A 330 11.24 0.82 13.38
CA ARG A 330 11.34 0.43 14.80
C ARG A 330 11.09 -1.07 14.94
N ASP A 331 11.38 -1.61 16.11
CA ASP A 331 11.00 -2.98 16.46
C ASP A 331 9.48 -3.12 16.49
N THR A 332 8.97 -4.21 15.92
CA THR A 332 7.54 -4.58 15.90
C THR A 332 7.40 -6.10 16.08
N SER A 333 6.16 -6.60 16.13
CA SER A 333 5.89 -8.04 16.03
C SER A 333 6.42 -8.66 14.74
N MET A 334 6.52 -7.87 13.66
CA MET A 334 6.99 -8.32 12.36
C MET A 334 8.51 -8.44 12.28
N GLY A 335 9.28 -7.79 13.16
CA GLY A 335 10.74 -7.86 13.10
C GLY A 335 11.45 -6.72 13.80
N LYS A 336 12.76 -6.65 13.57
CA LYS A 336 13.62 -5.60 14.12
C LYS A 336 13.61 -4.37 13.22
N LYS A 337 13.97 -3.22 13.78
CA LYS A 337 14.28 -2.04 12.97
C LYS A 337 15.26 -2.42 11.84
N GLY A 338 14.94 -1.99 10.62
CA GLY A 338 15.71 -2.27 9.41
C GLY A 338 15.27 -3.54 8.66
N THR A 339 14.37 -4.35 9.20
CA THR A 339 13.81 -5.51 8.47
C THR A 339 13.07 -5.02 7.21
N LEU A 340 13.48 -5.52 6.06
CA LEU A 340 12.80 -5.30 4.78
C LEU A 340 11.45 -6.02 4.79
N ILE A 341 10.40 -5.35 4.36
CA ILE A 341 9.02 -5.86 4.32
C ILE A 341 8.64 -6.24 2.90
N ASN A 342 8.94 -5.36 1.95
CA ASN A 342 8.72 -5.62 0.53
C ASN A 342 9.69 -4.76 -0.30
N ARG A 343 9.84 -5.15 -1.55
CA ARG A 343 10.59 -4.40 -2.55
C ARG A 343 10.15 -4.80 -3.94
N SER A 344 10.10 -3.85 -4.85
CA SER A 344 9.74 -4.07 -6.25
C SER A 344 10.71 -3.37 -7.20
N ALA A 345 10.74 -3.83 -8.44
CA ALA A 345 11.39 -3.20 -9.57
C ALA A 345 10.52 -3.38 -10.80
N VAL A 346 10.06 -2.27 -11.36
CA VAL A 346 9.38 -2.23 -12.66
C VAL A 346 10.42 -2.53 -13.72
N LEU A 347 10.21 -3.65 -14.42
CA LEU A 347 11.07 -4.10 -15.51
C LEU A 347 10.55 -3.59 -16.85
N GLU A 348 9.23 -3.55 -17.01
CA GLU A 348 8.60 -3.18 -18.27
C GLU A 348 7.17 -2.68 -18.06
N ARG A 349 6.76 -1.71 -18.88
CA ARG A 349 5.39 -1.23 -18.97
C ARG A 349 5.01 -1.05 -20.43
N GLY A 350 3.74 -1.27 -20.75
CA GLY A 350 3.24 -0.99 -22.08
C GLY A 350 1.74 -1.18 -22.21
N VAL A 351 1.29 -1.08 -23.45
CA VAL A 351 -0.11 -1.19 -23.84
C VAL A 351 -0.22 -2.32 -24.85
N VAL A 352 -1.14 -3.24 -24.61
CA VAL A 352 -1.34 -4.44 -25.45
C VAL A 352 -2.81 -4.61 -25.81
N GLY A 353 -3.08 -5.39 -26.86
CA GLY A 353 -4.42 -5.59 -27.41
C GLY A 353 -5.18 -6.72 -26.72
N ALA A 354 -4.48 -7.69 -26.13
CA ALA A 354 -5.10 -8.82 -25.45
C ALA A 354 -4.36 -9.25 -24.17
N LEU A 355 -5.07 -10.00 -23.33
CA LEU A 355 -4.47 -10.69 -22.20
C LEU A 355 -3.37 -11.65 -22.69
N ARG A 356 -2.30 -11.79 -21.89
CA ARG A 356 -1.13 -12.64 -22.18
C ARG A 356 -0.22 -12.14 -23.31
N GLU A 357 -0.55 -11.03 -23.96
CA GLU A 357 0.36 -10.38 -24.90
C GLU A 357 1.41 -9.55 -24.16
N ARG A 358 2.66 -9.55 -24.63
CA ARG A 358 3.70 -8.67 -24.11
C ARG A 358 3.96 -7.52 -25.09
N PRO A 359 4.35 -6.33 -24.61
CA PRO A 359 4.77 -5.24 -25.50
C PRO A 359 5.87 -5.72 -26.44
N SER A 360 5.78 -5.32 -27.71
CA SER A 360 6.88 -5.56 -28.65
C SER A 360 8.02 -4.61 -28.29
N THR A 361 9.23 -5.13 -28.10
CA THR A 361 10.42 -4.30 -27.87
C THR A 361 10.53 -3.30 -29.02
N ARG A 362 10.41 -1.99 -28.73
CA ARG A 362 10.63 -0.93 -29.71
C ARG A 362 12.08 -1.07 -30.20
N LYS A 363 12.29 -1.58 -31.43
CA LYS A 363 13.60 -1.49 -32.08
C LYS A 363 13.96 -0.01 -32.16
N PRO A 364 15.16 0.42 -31.73
CA PRO A 364 15.60 1.78 -31.96
C PRO A 364 15.57 2.03 -33.47
N SER A 365 14.87 3.09 -33.88
CA SER A 365 14.81 3.52 -35.26
C SER A 365 16.23 3.85 -35.71
N THR A 366 16.81 3.00 -36.55
CA THR A 366 18.03 3.32 -37.28
C THR A 366 17.69 4.42 -38.27
N THR A 367 17.90 5.67 -37.89
CA THR A 367 18.00 6.76 -38.86
C THR A 367 19.24 6.48 -39.71
N THR A 368 19.02 6.16 -40.98
CA THR A 368 20.07 6.07 -42.00
C THR A 368 20.36 7.46 -42.56
#